data_AF-A0A7X6WWJ4-F1
#
_entry.id   AF-A0A7X6WWJ4-F1
#
_cell.length_a   1.000
_cell.length_b   1.000
_cell.length_c   1.000
_cell.angle_alpha   90.00
_cell.angle_beta   90.00
_cell.angle_gamma   90.00
#
_symmetry.space_group_name_H-M   'P 1'
#
loop_
_entity.id
_entity.type
_entity.pdbx_description
1 polymer ?
#
loop_
_entity_poly.entity_id
_entity_poly.type
_entity_poly.pdbx_seq_one_letter_code
_entity_poly.pdbx_strand_id
1 'polypeptide(L)'
;MKKANFKKITAFFLLVFCFSFLSANFSLAAPGDPGVITFENPLSYNTVDGILGALLIHLQGIIVVIAMVFLVVGALLYIFSAGDDGRMKTAKGAIYAAVIGLAIGIAAPSFLKEIYDILGRSTAEETLINSAPSLATIALKVLNFLLSIVGVAAIIMLAAAGIAYMTAAGNEGQIETAKKMTKWSIVGIAVALGALVIVKQVASFFV
;
A
#
# COMPACT_ATOMS: atom_id res chain seq x y z
N MET A 1 -31.28 19.44 -20.36
CA MET A 1 -30.18 18.45 -20.48
C MET A 1 -30.49 17.24 -19.58
N LYS A 2 -30.45 16.04 -20.16
CA LYS A 2 -31.08 14.79 -19.67
C LYS A 2 -30.21 14.15 -18.57
N LYS A 3 -30.76 13.92 -17.37
CA LYS A 3 -30.06 13.24 -16.25
C LYS A 3 -29.64 11.83 -16.67
N ALA A 4 -28.35 11.62 -16.91
CA ALA A 4 -27.81 10.28 -17.14
C ALA A 4 -27.92 9.45 -15.84
N ASN A 5 -28.38 8.20 -15.99
CA ASN A 5 -28.79 7.33 -14.90
C ASN A 5 -27.59 6.70 -14.18
N PHE A 6 -26.96 7.42 -13.24
CA PHE A 6 -25.80 6.97 -12.44
C PHE A 6 -25.98 5.56 -11.81
N LYS A 7 -27.21 5.20 -11.41
CA LYS A 7 -27.57 3.87 -10.87
C LYS A 7 -27.40 2.72 -11.88
N LYS A 8 -27.50 2.99 -13.19
CA LYS A 8 -27.30 2.00 -14.25
C LYS A 8 -25.82 1.74 -14.52
N ILE A 9 -24.97 2.76 -14.33
CA ILE A 9 -23.52 2.66 -14.54
C ILE A 9 -22.88 1.84 -13.41
N THR A 10 -23.27 2.07 -12.15
CA THR A 10 -22.78 1.27 -11.01
C THR A 10 -23.27 -0.18 -11.07
N ALA A 11 -24.50 -0.42 -11.51
CA ALA A 11 -25.03 -1.79 -11.71
C ALA A 11 -24.32 -2.53 -12.86
N PHE A 12 -23.97 -1.84 -13.95
CA PHE A 12 -23.23 -2.43 -15.07
C PHE A 12 -21.80 -2.82 -14.66
N PHE A 13 -21.11 -1.99 -13.87
CA PHE A 13 -19.77 -2.31 -13.38
C PHE A 13 -19.77 -3.49 -12.41
N LEU A 14 -20.80 -3.61 -11.57
CA LEU A 14 -20.99 -4.74 -10.64
C LEU A 14 -21.34 -6.05 -11.38
N LEU A 15 -22.10 -5.97 -12.49
CA LEU A 15 -22.42 -7.13 -13.33
C LEU A 15 -21.20 -7.61 -14.13
N VAL A 16 -20.42 -6.68 -14.71
CA VAL A 16 -19.14 -7.01 -15.37
C VAL A 16 -18.16 -7.65 -14.39
N PHE A 17 -18.10 -7.16 -13.15
CA PHE A 17 -17.30 -7.76 -12.08
C PHE A 17 -17.75 -9.19 -11.73
N CYS A 18 -19.07 -9.44 -11.66
CA CYS A 18 -19.62 -10.77 -11.42
C CYS A 18 -19.32 -11.75 -12.56
N PHE A 19 -19.34 -11.28 -13.81
CA PHE A 19 -19.06 -12.11 -14.99
C PHE A 19 -17.57 -12.50 -15.09
N SER A 20 -16.65 -11.58 -14.75
CA SER A 20 -15.20 -11.87 -14.71
C SER A 20 -14.80 -12.81 -13.55
N PHE A 21 -15.55 -12.81 -12.44
CA PHE A 21 -15.33 -13.74 -11.32
C PHE A 21 -15.82 -15.17 -11.61
N LEU A 22 -16.82 -15.32 -12.47
CA LEU A 22 -17.38 -16.62 -12.83
C LEU A 22 -16.47 -17.41 -13.78
N SER A 23 -15.73 -16.74 -14.67
CA SER A 23 -14.85 -17.41 -15.65
C SER A 23 -13.50 -17.88 -15.07
N ALA A 24 -13.07 -17.38 -13.91
CA ALA A 24 -11.78 -17.73 -13.32
C ALA A 24 -11.78 -19.08 -12.54
N ASN A 25 -12.95 -19.69 -12.35
CA ASN A 25 -13.11 -20.87 -11.47
C ASN A 25 -13.61 -22.14 -12.18
N PHE A 26 -13.76 -22.14 -13.51
CA PHE A 26 -14.22 -23.33 -14.25
C PHE A 26 -13.03 -24.11 -14.82
N SER A 27 -12.44 -25.00 -14.02
CA SER A 27 -11.44 -25.96 -14.49
C SER A 27 -12.16 -27.20 -15.04
N LEU A 28 -11.88 -27.54 -16.30
CA LEU A 28 -12.41 -28.73 -16.97
C LEU A 28 -11.61 -29.95 -16.48
N ALA A 29 -12.26 -30.83 -15.72
CA ALA A 29 -11.63 -32.07 -15.23
C ALA A 29 -11.20 -32.96 -16.40
N ALA A 30 -9.93 -33.39 -16.40
CA ALA A 30 -9.39 -34.35 -17.36
C ALA A 30 -9.98 -35.76 -17.11
N PRO A 31 -10.19 -36.58 -18.16
CA PRO A 31 -10.75 -37.91 -18.01
C PRO A 31 -9.70 -38.85 -17.38
N GLY A 32 -10.04 -39.43 -16.22
CA GLY A 32 -9.19 -40.39 -15.49
C GLY A 32 -9.25 -41.81 -16.08
N ASP A 33 -8.10 -42.49 -16.02
CA ASP A 33 -7.88 -43.88 -16.42
C ASP A 33 -8.62 -44.86 -15.48
N PRO A 34 -9.30 -45.92 -15.97
CA PRO A 34 -10.12 -46.78 -15.14
C PRO A 34 -9.28 -47.90 -14.52
N GLY A 35 -9.01 -47.84 -13.21
CA GLY A 35 -8.41 -48.98 -12.51
C GLY A 35 -8.05 -48.82 -11.05
N VAL A 36 -7.94 -47.59 -10.51
CA VAL A 36 -7.64 -47.38 -9.10
C VAL A 36 -8.63 -46.38 -8.52
N ILE A 37 -9.46 -46.81 -7.56
CA ILE A 37 -10.26 -45.89 -6.74
C ILE A 37 -9.35 -45.20 -5.73
N THR A 38 -8.51 -44.29 -6.22
CA THR A 38 -7.86 -43.28 -5.39
C THR A 38 -8.87 -42.18 -5.11
N PHE A 39 -9.08 -41.87 -3.84
CA PHE A 39 -9.76 -40.63 -3.45
C PHE A 39 -8.82 -39.48 -3.76
N GLU A 40 -8.87 -39.01 -5.00
CA GLU A 40 -8.14 -37.84 -5.45
C GLU A 40 -8.78 -36.62 -4.80
N ASN A 41 -7.94 -35.78 -4.19
CA ASN A 41 -8.40 -34.58 -3.51
C ASN A 41 -9.13 -33.69 -4.54
N PRO A 42 -10.43 -33.40 -4.37
CA PRO A 42 -11.19 -32.57 -5.31
C PRO A 42 -10.75 -31.10 -5.29
N LEU A 43 -9.86 -30.74 -4.36
CA LEU A 43 -9.20 -29.45 -4.29
C LEU A 43 -7.83 -29.52 -4.97
N SER A 44 -7.51 -28.52 -5.78
CA SER A 44 -6.19 -28.37 -6.44
C SER A 44 -5.02 -28.16 -5.47
N TYR A 45 -5.27 -28.16 -4.14
CA TYR A 45 -4.30 -27.89 -3.09
C TYR A 45 -4.33 -28.99 -2.04
N ASN A 46 -3.20 -29.66 -1.89
CA ASN A 46 -2.95 -30.76 -0.95
C ASN A 46 -2.25 -30.28 0.35
N THR A 47 -2.06 -28.98 0.51
CA THR A 47 -1.48 -28.34 1.71
C THR A 47 -2.35 -27.20 2.20
N VAL A 48 -2.37 -26.97 3.52
CA VAL A 48 -3.05 -25.81 4.13
C VAL A 48 -2.49 -24.50 3.59
N ASP A 49 -1.19 -24.46 3.31
CA ASP A 49 -0.50 -23.28 2.80
C ASP A 49 -1.01 -22.90 1.40
N GLY A 50 -1.22 -23.88 0.51
CA GLY A 50 -1.79 -23.65 -0.83
C GLY A 50 -3.22 -23.10 -0.83
N ILE A 51 -4.04 -23.58 0.10
CA ILE A 51 -5.41 -23.09 0.26
C ILE A 51 -5.39 -21.64 0.79
N LEU A 52 -4.53 -21.33 1.76
CA LEU A 52 -4.41 -19.98 2.31
C LEU A 52 -3.85 -19.00 1.26
N GLY A 53 -2.85 -19.39 0.48
CA GLY A 53 -2.28 -18.59 -0.60
C GLY A 53 -3.30 -18.28 -1.69
N ALA A 54 -4.07 -19.29 -2.12
CA ALA A 54 -5.14 -19.12 -3.11
C ALA A 54 -6.26 -18.20 -2.63
N LEU A 55 -6.70 -18.36 -1.37
CA LEU A 55 -7.71 -17.49 -0.76
C LEU A 55 -7.20 -16.05 -0.63
N LEU A 56 -5.93 -15.86 -0.29
CA LEU A 56 -5.33 -14.53 -0.17
C LEU A 56 -5.28 -13.82 -1.51
N ILE A 57 -4.81 -14.47 -2.58
CA ILE A 57 -4.78 -13.89 -3.93
C ILE A 57 -6.19 -13.47 -4.38
N HIS A 58 -7.19 -14.32 -4.14
CA HIS A 58 -8.56 -14.01 -4.47
C HIS A 58 -9.09 -12.80 -3.67
N LEU A 59 -8.83 -12.77 -2.37
CA LEU A 59 -9.25 -11.68 -1.48
C LEU A 59 -8.52 -10.37 -1.79
N GLN A 60 -7.23 -10.41 -2.11
CA GLN A 60 -6.45 -9.26 -2.57
C GLN A 60 -6.99 -8.71 -3.89
N GLY A 61 -7.36 -9.58 -4.84
CA GLY A 61 -8.03 -9.18 -6.08
C GLY A 61 -9.31 -8.39 -5.81
N ILE A 62 -10.14 -8.84 -4.87
CA ILE A 62 -11.37 -8.13 -4.47
C ILE A 62 -11.04 -6.76 -3.85
N ILE A 63 -10.05 -6.70 -2.94
CA ILE A 63 -9.64 -5.44 -2.29
C ILE A 63 -9.19 -4.41 -3.33
N VAL A 64 -8.35 -4.81 -4.29
CA VAL A 64 -7.80 -3.90 -5.32
C VAL A 64 -8.93 -3.31 -6.17
N VAL A 65 -9.90 -4.13 -6.57
CA VAL A 65 -11.04 -3.66 -7.36
C VAL A 65 -11.92 -2.70 -6.56
N ILE A 66 -12.21 -3.01 -5.30
CA ILE A 66 -12.97 -2.11 -4.42
C ILE A 66 -12.22 -0.78 -4.24
N ALA A 67 -10.92 -0.84 -3.93
CA ALA A 67 -10.09 0.35 -3.75
C ALA A 67 -10.07 1.24 -5.00
N MET A 68 -9.99 0.64 -6.19
CA MET A 68 -10.05 1.37 -7.47
C MET A 68 -11.39 2.12 -7.61
N VAL A 69 -12.52 1.48 -7.31
CA VAL A 69 -13.84 2.12 -7.37
C VAL A 69 -13.94 3.28 -6.38
N PHE A 70 -13.48 3.11 -5.13
CA PHE A 70 -13.50 4.17 -4.13
C PHE A 70 -12.57 5.33 -4.48
N LEU A 71 -11.43 5.06 -5.11
CA LEU A 71 -10.51 6.11 -5.58
C LEU A 71 -11.15 6.94 -6.69
N VAL A 72 -11.83 6.30 -7.66
CA VAL A 72 -12.57 7.00 -8.71
C VAL A 72 -13.72 7.83 -8.12
N VAL A 73 -14.51 7.28 -7.19
CA VAL A 73 -15.60 8.02 -6.53
C VAL A 73 -15.08 9.20 -5.73
N GLY A 74 -13.99 9.03 -4.98
CA GLY A 74 -13.34 10.10 -4.23
C GLY A 74 -12.79 11.20 -5.15
N ALA A 75 -12.19 10.83 -6.28
CA ALA A 75 -11.66 11.77 -7.26
C ALA A 75 -12.78 12.57 -7.95
N LEU A 76 -13.85 11.91 -8.37
CA LEU A 76 -15.02 12.59 -8.93
C LEU A 76 -15.65 13.54 -7.91
N LEU A 77 -15.80 13.11 -6.66
CA LEU A 77 -16.34 13.96 -5.60
C LEU A 77 -15.45 15.18 -5.33
N TYR A 78 -14.12 15.03 -5.42
CA TYR A 78 -13.18 16.14 -5.28
C TYR A 78 -13.34 17.18 -6.40
N ILE A 79 -13.38 16.73 -7.66
CA ILE A 79 -13.52 17.62 -8.83
C ILE A 79 -14.88 18.35 -8.80
N PHE A 80 -15.95 17.67 -8.40
CA PHE A 80 -17.29 18.27 -8.34
C PHE A 80 -17.59 19.01 -7.02
N SER A 81 -16.63 19.15 -6.11
CA SER A 81 -16.86 19.84 -4.82
C SER A 81 -17.02 21.35 -4.97
N ALA A 82 -16.71 21.95 -6.13
CA ALA A 82 -16.96 23.36 -6.45
C ALA A 82 -16.47 24.38 -5.40
N GLY A 83 -15.44 24.03 -4.62
CA GLY A 83 -14.87 24.88 -3.56
C GLY A 83 -15.56 24.78 -2.19
N ASP A 84 -16.58 23.92 -2.03
CA ASP A 84 -17.16 23.65 -0.71
C ASP A 84 -16.19 22.82 0.16
N ASP A 85 -15.71 23.42 1.25
CA ASP A 85 -14.72 22.81 2.14
C ASP A 85 -15.20 21.50 2.77
N GLY A 86 -16.50 21.41 3.05
CA GLY A 86 -17.12 20.19 3.60
C GLY A 86 -16.96 19.01 2.65
N ARG A 87 -17.40 19.18 1.40
CA ARG A 87 -17.31 18.13 0.38
C ARG A 87 -15.88 17.81 -0.02
N MET A 88 -15.00 18.80 -0.08
CA MET A 88 -13.57 18.56 -0.34
C MET A 88 -12.92 17.70 0.75
N LYS A 89 -13.26 17.94 2.02
CA LYS A 89 -12.74 17.15 3.14
C LYS A 89 -13.22 15.69 3.08
N THR A 90 -14.50 15.47 2.78
CA THR A 90 -15.05 14.12 2.60
C THR A 90 -14.41 13.40 1.41
N ALA A 91 -14.18 14.09 0.29
CA ALA A 91 -13.49 13.54 -0.88
C ALA A 91 -12.07 13.07 -0.53
N LYS A 92 -11.30 13.96 0.09
CA LYS A 92 -9.94 13.65 0.52
C LYS A 92 -9.94 12.48 1.50
N GLY A 93 -10.85 12.46 2.47
CA GLY A 93 -11.00 11.36 3.42
C GLY A 93 -11.26 10.01 2.74
N ALA A 94 -12.14 9.98 1.74
CA ALA A 94 -12.42 8.76 0.97
C ALA A 94 -11.19 8.28 0.18
N ILE A 95 -10.45 9.20 -0.45
CA ILE A 95 -9.21 8.88 -1.17
C ILE A 95 -8.15 8.32 -0.20
N TYR A 96 -7.95 8.98 0.95
CA TYR A 96 -6.99 8.52 1.96
C TYR A 96 -7.34 7.12 2.48
N ALA A 97 -8.61 6.88 2.81
CA ALA A 97 -9.05 5.57 3.28
C ALA A 97 -8.83 4.47 2.22
N ALA A 98 -9.12 4.76 0.94
CA ALA A 98 -8.91 3.82 -0.15
C ALA A 98 -7.41 3.50 -0.36
N VAL A 99 -6.55 4.51 -0.31
CA VAL A 99 -5.09 4.33 -0.47
C VAL A 99 -4.50 3.53 0.68
N ILE A 100 -4.90 3.83 1.93
CA ILE A 100 -4.43 3.08 3.11
C ILE A 100 -4.91 1.63 3.04
N GLY A 101 -6.17 1.38 2.71
CA GLY A 101 -6.71 0.02 2.57
C GLY A 101 -6.02 -0.78 1.47
N LEU A 102 -5.73 -0.15 0.33
CA LEU A 102 -4.96 -0.77 -0.76
C LEU A 102 -3.52 -1.09 -0.33
N ALA A 103 -2.85 -0.16 0.36
CA ALA A 103 -1.50 -0.37 0.85
C ALA A 103 -1.42 -1.55 1.83
N ILE A 104 -2.38 -1.66 2.75
CA ILE A 104 -2.46 -2.79 3.70
C ILE A 104 -2.77 -4.10 2.95
N GLY A 105 -3.70 -4.07 1.99
CA GLY A 105 -4.05 -5.25 1.18
C GLY A 105 -2.87 -5.81 0.39
N ILE A 106 -2.02 -4.95 -0.17
CA ILE A 106 -0.80 -5.37 -0.89
C ILE A 106 0.31 -5.83 0.07
N ALA A 107 0.34 -5.32 1.29
CA ALA A 107 1.32 -5.70 2.32
C ALA A 107 0.96 -6.99 3.09
N ALA A 108 -0.31 -7.44 3.04
CA ALA A 108 -0.79 -8.67 3.68
C ALA A 108 0.09 -9.92 3.50
N PRO A 109 0.57 -10.28 2.28
CA PRO A 109 1.44 -11.44 2.10
C PRO A 109 2.79 -11.29 2.80
N SER A 110 3.31 -10.06 2.92
CA SER A 110 4.56 -9.78 3.64
C SER A 110 4.43 -10.05 5.14
N PHE A 111 3.26 -9.79 5.74
CA PHE A 111 2.99 -10.11 7.14
C PHE A 111 2.93 -11.61 7.40
N LEU A 112 2.31 -12.38 6.50
CA LEU A 112 2.28 -13.83 6.64
C LEU A 112 3.69 -14.43 6.56
N LYS A 113 4.51 -13.96 5.61
CA LYS A 113 5.90 -14.41 5.49
C LYS A 113 6.67 -14.24 6.81
N GLU A 114 6.55 -13.08 7.44
CA GLU A 114 7.24 -12.79 8.70
C GLU A 114 6.77 -13.69 9.85
N ILE A 115 5.46 -13.97 9.92
CA ILE A 115 4.91 -14.90 10.90
C ILE A 115 5.48 -16.32 10.67
N TYR A 116 5.56 -16.77 9.41
CA TYR A 116 6.12 -18.08 9.05
C TYR A 116 7.62 -18.19 9.36
N ASP A 117 8.38 -17.11 9.16
CA ASP A 117 9.81 -17.03 9.44
C ASP A 117 10.08 -17.19 10.94
N ILE A 118 9.32 -16.48 11.79
CA ILE A 118 9.39 -16.60 13.26
C ILE A 118 8.99 -18.00 13.73
N LEU A 119 8.04 -18.66 13.05
CA LEU A 119 7.57 -20.00 13.40
C LEU A 119 8.52 -21.12 12.93
N GLY A 120 9.60 -20.78 12.20
CA GLY A 120 10.62 -21.74 11.75
C GLY A 120 10.10 -22.76 10.71
N ARG A 121 8.96 -22.48 10.07
CA ARG A 121 8.39 -23.33 9.03
C ARG A 121 8.80 -22.80 7.65
N SER A 122 9.80 -23.45 7.06
CA SER A 122 10.25 -23.20 5.69
C SER A 122 9.12 -23.45 4.69
N THR A 123 8.70 -22.40 3.99
CA THR A 123 7.69 -22.45 2.90
C THR A 123 8.37 -22.87 1.60
N ALA A 124 8.94 -24.07 1.56
CA ALA A 124 9.76 -24.55 0.44
C ALA A 124 8.98 -24.77 -0.89
N GLU A 125 7.64 -24.67 -0.90
CA GLU A 125 6.82 -25.09 -2.04
C GLU A 125 5.89 -24.00 -2.60
N GLU A 126 5.92 -22.76 -2.08
CA GLU A 126 5.16 -21.64 -2.67
C GLU A 126 6.08 -20.51 -3.19
N THR A 127 6.07 -20.32 -4.51
CA THR A 127 6.86 -19.33 -5.27
C THR A 127 6.60 -17.89 -4.84
N LEU A 128 5.44 -17.61 -4.23
CA LEU A 128 5.00 -16.27 -3.83
C LEU A 128 5.54 -15.85 -2.45
N ILE A 129 5.74 -16.79 -1.52
CA ILE A 129 6.23 -16.50 -0.16
C ILE A 129 7.75 -16.33 -0.16
N ASN A 130 8.46 -17.09 -1.01
CA ASN A 130 9.92 -16.98 -1.17
C ASN A 130 10.37 -15.70 -1.89
N SER A 131 9.53 -15.18 -2.80
CA SER A 131 9.80 -13.95 -3.57
C SER A 131 9.51 -12.67 -2.78
N ALA A 132 8.69 -12.75 -1.72
CA ALA A 132 8.41 -11.61 -0.87
C ALA A 132 9.66 -11.30 -0.01
N PRO A 133 10.25 -10.10 -0.08
CA PRO A 133 11.32 -9.72 0.86
C PRO A 133 10.76 -9.74 2.29
N SER A 134 11.56 -10.09 3.31
CA SER A 134 11.10 -10.03 4.71
C SER A 134 10.57 -8.63 5.03
N LEU A 135 9.64 -8.50 5.98
CA LEU A 135 9.09 -7.19 6.37
C LEU A 135 10.23 -6.24 6.79
N ALA A 136 11.25 -6.77 7.46
CA ALA A 136 12.50 -6.06 7.75
C ALA A 136 13.22 -5.57 6.48
N THR A 137 13.37 -6.40 5.45
CA THR A 137 14.02 -6.02 4.19
C THR A 137 13.20 -4.98 3.41
N ILE A 138 11.87 -5.13 3.36
CA ILE A 138 10.97 -4.16 2.73
C ILE A 138 11.04 -2.84 3.50
N ALA A 139 10.94 -2.88 4.83
CA ALA A 139 11.02 -1.71 5.68
C ALA A 139 12.36 -0.99 5.52
N LEU A 140 13.49 -1.71 5.43
CA LEU A 140 14.80 -1.12 5.20
C LEU A 140 14.93 -0.51 3.79
N LYS A 141 14.39 -1.16 2.76
CA LYS A 141 14.39 -0.61 1.38
C LYS A 141 13.53 0.66 1.29
N VAL A 142 12.33 0.63 1.85
CA VAL A 142 11.43 1.79 1.93
C VAL A 142 12.04 2.89 2.79
N LEU A 143 12.63 2.55 3.93
CA LEU A 143 13.32 3.49 4.80
C LEU A 143 14.47 4.18 4.07
N ASN A 144 15.33 3.43 3.37
CA ASN A 144 16.44 4.00 2.62
C ASN A 144 15.95 4.90 1.48
N PHE A 145 14.85 4.53 0.82
CA PHE A 145 14.21 5.37 -0.20
C PHE A 145 13.66 6.68 0.41
N LEU A 146 12.94 6.59 1.54
CA LEU A 146 12.44 7.77 2.26
C LEU A 146 13.59 8.65 2.76
N LEU A 147 14.65 8.05 3.32
CA LEU A 147 15.83 8.78 3.78
C LEU A 147 16.56 9.47 2.64
N SER A 148 16.60 8.85 1.45
CA SER A 148 17.18 9.49 0.27
C SER A 148 16.43 10.76 -0.10
N ILE A 149 15.09 10.71 -0.16
CA ILE A 149 14.26 11.88 -0.46
C ILE A 149 14.37 12.93 0.64
N VAL A 150 14.25 12.53 1.90
CA VAL A 150 14.32 13.44 3.05
C VAL A 150 15.71 14.07 3.18
N GLY A 151 16.78 13.32 2.95
CA GLY A 151 18.15 13.82 2.99
C GLY A 151 18.40 14.92 1.95
N VAL A 152 17.96 14.69 0.70
CA VAL A 152 18.07 15.70 -0.36
C VAL A 152 17.21 16.92 -0.06
N ALA A 153 15.96 16.71 0.36
CA ALA A 153 15.05 17.81 0.73
C ALA A 153 15.56 18.63 1.90
N ALA A 154 16.19 17.99 2.89
CA ALA A 154 16.76 18.65 4.06
C ALA A 154 17.93 19.57 3.70
N ILE A 155 18.81 19.15 2.79
CA ILE A 155 19.91 20.00 2.31
C ILE A 155 19.36 21.24 1.59
N ILE A 156 18.34 21.06 0.74
CA ILE A 156 17.70 22.17 0.01
C ILE A 156 17.03 23.15 0.97
N MET A 157 16.27 22.66 1.95
CA MET A 157 15.59 23.49 2.95
C MET A 157 16.58 24.25 3.84
N LEU A 158 17.69 23.62 4.21
CA LEU A 158 18.73 24.25 5.02
C LEU A 158 19.44 25.35 4.22
N ALA A 159 19.74 25.11 2.94
CA ALA A 159 20.28 26.12 2.03
C ALA A 159 19.31 27.29 1.83
N ALA A 160 18.01 27.01 1.61
CA ALA A 160 16.99 28.04 1.45
C ALA A 160 16.81 28.88 2.72
N ALA A 161 16.87 28.26 3.90
CA ALA A 161 16.83 28.97 5.18
C ALA A 161 18.06 29.86 5.40
N GLY A 162 19.24 29.41 4.96
CA GLY A 162 20.48 30.20 4.98
C GLY A 162 20.40 31.43 4.10
N ILE A 163 19.92 31.27 2.86
CA ILE A 163 19.71 32.39 1.93
C ILE A 163 18.67 33.36 2.51
N ALA A 164 17.54 32.86 3.00
CA ALA A 164 16.49 33.68 3.60
C ALA A 164 16.99 34.48 4.82
N TYR A 165 17.90 33.91 5.62
CA TYR A 165 18.53 34.61 6.75
C TYR A 165 19.43 35.75 6.27
N MET A 166 20.25 35.50 5.24
CA MET A 166 21.17 36.49 4.68
C MET A 166 20.44 37.62 3.93
N THR A 167 19.30 37.33 3.30
CA THR A 167 18.52 38.32 2.55
C THR A 167 17.53 39.12 3.41
N ALA A 168 17.39 38.80 4.70
CA ALA A 168 16.39 39.42 5.56
C ALA A 168 16.64 40.93 5.84
N ALA A 169 17.83 41.46 5.53
CA ALA A 169 18.17 42.89 5.56
C ALA A 169 17.73 43.65 6.84
N GLY A 170 17.72 42.97 8.01
CA GLY A 170 17.33 43.55 9.29
C GLY A 170 15.84 43.51 9.62
N ASN A 171 14.98 42.94 8.77
CA ASN A 171 13.57 42.72 9.08
C ASN A 171 13.40 41.52 10.04
N GLU A 172 13.01 41.80 11.29
CA GLU A 172 12.83 40.79 12.34
C GLU A 172 11.90 39.64 11.94
N GLY A 173 10.83 39.91 11.20
CA GLY A 173 9.87 38.88 10.77
C GLY A 173 10.47 37.87 9.79
N GLN A 174 11.34 38.33 8.89
CA GLN A 174 12.05 37.44 7.95
C GLN A 174 13.16 36.65 8.65
N ILE A 175 13.86 37.27 9.61
CA ILE A 175 14.87 36.61 10.43
C ILE A 175 14.22 35.50 11.28
N GLU A 176 13.06 35.76 11.89
CA GLU A 176 12.35 34.76 12.69
C GLU A 176 11.87 33.59 11.82
N THR A 177 11.36 33.89 10.62
CA THR A 177 10.92 32.86 9.65
C THR A 177 12.09 31.98 9.21
N ALA A 178 13.25 32.57 8.89
CA ALA A 178 14.46 31.82 8.57
C ALA A 178 14.92 30.95 9.75
N LYS A 179 14.92 31.48 10.99
CA LYS A 179 15.24 30.70 12.20
C LYS A 179 14.27 29.54 12.42
N LYS A 180 12.96 29.73 12.18
CA LYS A 180 11.96 28.66 12.26
C LYS A 180 12.23 27.58 11.20
N MET A 181 12.49 27.97 9.95
CA MET A 181 12.84 27.02 8.89
C MET A 181 14.09 26.20 9.24
N THR A 182 15.14 26.83 9.75
CA THR A 182 16.36 26.12 10.18
C THR A 182 16.07 25.14 11.32
N LYS A 183 15.30 25.55 12.33
CA LYS A 183 14.91 24.66 13.45
C LYS A 183 14.14 23.43 12.95
N TRP A 184 13.14 23.63 12.11
CA TRP A 184 12.35 22.52 11.55
C TRP A 184 13.18 21.60 10.65
N SER A 185 14.12 22.15 9.88
CA SER A 185 15.05 21.36 9.07
C SER A 185 15.97 20.49 9.93
N ILE A 186 16.53 21.03 11.02
CA ILE A 186 17.40 20.27 11.93
C ILE A 186 16.60 19.17 12.64
N VAL A 187 15.39 19.47 13.12
CA VAL A 187 14.51 18.47 13.73
C VAL A 187 14.15 17.37 12.73
N GLY A 188 13.86 17.72 11.47
CA GLY A 188 13.58 16.75 10.41
C GLY A 188 14.75 15.79 10.15
N ILE A 189 15.98 16.31 10.11
CA ILE A 189 17.19 15.49 9.98
C ILE A 189 17.37 14.59 11.21
N ALA A 190 17.21 15.13 12.42
CA ALA A 190 17.33 14.35 13.66
C ALA A 190 16.33 13.20 13.73
N VAL A 191 15.07 13.46 13.35
CA VAL A 191 14.01 12.43 13.29
C VAL A 191 14.31 11.39 12.22
N ALA A 192 14.80 11.78 11.04
CA ALA A 192 15.16 10.84 9.98
C ALA A 192 16.30 9.90 10.40
N LEU A 193 17.33 10.43 11.07
CA LEU A 193 18.44 9.63 11.59
C LEU A 193 17.97 8.72 12.74
N GLY A 194 17.10 9.20 13.62
CA GLY A 194 16.49 8.40 14.68
C GLY A 194 15.65 7.24 14.14
N ALA A 195 14.85 7.49 13.09
CA ALA A 195 14.07 6.46 12.42
C ALA A 195 14.96 5.37 11.81
N LEU A 196 16.10 5.73 11.21
CA LEU A 196 17.06 4.76 10.69
C LEU A 196 17.60 3.84 11.77
N VAL A 197 17.96 4.38 12.94
CA VAL A 197 18.49 3.58 14.06
C VAL A 197 17.45 2.60 14.57
N ILE A 198 16.21 3.05 14.82
CA ILE A 198 15.13 2.20 15.33
C ILE A 198 14.82 1.07 14.36
N VAL A 199 14.64 1.37 13.07
CA VAL A 199 14.27 0.35 12.08
C VAL A 199 15.41 -0.64 11.86
N LYS A 200 16.68 -0.20 11.82
CA LYS A 200 17.82 -1.13 11.72
C LYS A 200 17.92 -2.02 12.95
N GLN A 201 17.66 -1.49 14.14
CA GLN A 201 17.67 -2.29 15.36
C GLN A 201 16.58 -3.34 15.34
N VAL A 202 15.36 -2.98 14.98
CA VAL A 202 14.23 -3.91 14.83
C VAL A 202 14.52 -4.95 13.74
N ALA A 203 15.06 -4.53 12.59
CA ALA A 203 15.41 -5.44 11.51
C ALA A 203 16.50 -6.46 11.91
N SER A 204 17.47 -6.05 12.74
CA SER A 204 18.51 -6.94 13.25
C SER A 204 18.03 -7.92 14.31
N PHE A 205 16.85 -7.70 14.91
CA PHE A 205 16.24 -8.62 15.87
C PHE A 205 15.42 -9.73 15.20
N PHE A 206 15.04 -9.55 13.93
CA PHE A 206 14.25 -10.50 13.16
C PHE A 206 15.06 -11.27 12.10
N VAL A 207 16.37 -10.99 11.98
CA VAL A 207 17.30 -11.67 11.04
C VAL A 207 18.27 -12.58 11.78
#